data_AF-A0A182G191-F1
#
_entry.id   AF-A0A182G191-F1
#
_cell.length_a   1.000
_cell.length_b   1.000
_cell.length_c   1.000
_cell.angle_alpha   90.00
_cell.angle_beta   90.00
_cell.angle_gamma   90.00
#
_symmetry.space_group_name_H-M   'P 1'
#
loop_
_entity.id
_entity.type
_entity.pdbx_description
1 polymer ?
#
loop_
_entity_poly.entity_id
_entity_poly.type
_entity_poly.pdbx_seq_one_letter_code
_entity_poly.pdbx_strand_id
1 'polypeptide(L)'
;MTLFKSFEVHLFGGSFHLPLPLIVNVIISTGAYFVGFNLIPKMKAMFLAVNLSGTDMNKVSKPKIPEAFGVVTGCIFLISLFLFIPVPFVGNFSNGDKEEFPHHKFVEFIAAMLSICCMILLGFADDVLNLRWRDKLYLPTI
;
A
#
# COMPACT_ATOMS: atom_id res chain seq x y z
N MET A 1 18.81 27.50 0.32
CA MET A 1 18.14 26.47 -0.50
C MET A 1 17.99 25.18 0.32
N THR A 2 17.39 25.29 1.51
CA THR A 2 17.19 24.22 2.52
C THR A 2 15.70 24.02 2.83
N LEU A 3 14.85 24.92 2.33
CA LEU A 3 13.43 25.04 2.65
C LEU A 3 12.58 23.87 2.12
N PHE A 4 13.09 23.13 1.13
CA PHE A 4 12.43 21.94 0.57
C PHE A 4 12.89 20.61 1.17
N LYS A 5 13.83 20.59 2.14
CA LYS A 5 14.25 19.33 2.78
C LYS A 5 13.50 19.04 4.07
N SER A 6 13.17 20.05 4.86
CA SER A 6 12.53 19.87 6.17
C SER A 6 11.63 21.04 6.54
N PHE A 7 10.42 20.73 7.00
CA PHE A 7 9.50 21.67 7.62
C PHE A 7 9.79 21.75 9.13
N GLU A 8 9.97 22.94 9.68
CA GLU A 8 10.15 23.11 11.12
C GLU A 8 8.79 23.24 11.81
N VAL A 9 8.45 22.25 12.64
CA VAL A 9 7.26 22.28 13.49
C VAL A 9 7.71 22.61 14.91
N HIS A 10 7.33 23.79 15.41
CA HIS A 10 7.54 24.16 16.81
C HIS A 10 6.34 23.70 17.64
N LEU A 11 6.52 22.67 18.47
CA LEU A 11 5.50 22.18 19.41
C LEU A 11 6.17 21.97 20.79
N PHE A 12 5.52 22.44 21.87
CA PHE A 12 5.99 22.28 23.25
C PHE A 12 7.45 22.71 23.51
N GLY A 13 7.87 23.86 22.97
CA GLY A 13 9.21 24.41 23.24
C GLY A 13 10.37 23.67 22.57
N GLY A 14 10.10 22.67 21.72
CA GLY A 14 11.07 21.99 20.86
C GLY A 14 10.84 22.28 19.38
N SER A 15 11.92 22.32 18.59
CA SER A 15 11.87 22.46 17.13
C SER A 15 12.07 21.08 16.49
N PHE A 16 11.04 20.55 15.84
CA PHE A 16 11.14 19.28 15.10
C PHE A 16 11.27 19.55 13.60
N HIS A 17 12.33 19.03 12.97
CA HIS A 17 12.51 19.09 11.52
C HIS A 17 11.85 17.86 10.87
N LEU A 18 10.71 18.06 10.20
CA LEU A 18 9.97 16.98 9.54
C LEU A 18 10.25 16.99 8.03
N PRO A 19 10.80 15.90 7.45
CA PRO A 19 11.15 15.89 6.04
C PRO A 19 9.89 15.91 5.17
N LEU A 20 9.90 16.71 4.09
CA LEU A 20 8.74 16.87 3.18
C LEU A 20 8.17 15.54 2.65
N PRO A 21 8.99 14.52 2.28
CA PRO A 21 8.46 13.23 1.87
C PRO A 21 7.55 12.57 2.90
N LEU A 22 7.83 12.70 4.21
CA LEU A 22 6.97 12.11 5.24
C LEU A 22 5.62 12.82 5.33
N ILE A 23 5.59 14.16 5.19
CA ILE A 23 4.34 14.92 5.17
C ILE A 23 3.47 14.49 3.99
N VAL A 24 4.07 14.39 2.80
CA VAL A 24 3.36 13.94 1.61
C VAL A 24 2.86 12.50 1.77
N ASN A 25 3.65 11.62 2.39
CA ASN A 25 3.24 10.25 2.69
C ASN A 25 2.01 10.20 3.60
N VAL A 26 1.97 11.03 4.66
CA VAL A 26 0.80 11.12 5.57
C VAL A 26 -0.44 11.62 4.82
N ILE A 27 -0.29 12.62 3.94
CA ILE A 27 -1.40 13.15 3.13
C ILE A 27 -1.95 12.07 2.19
N ILE A 28 -1.07 11.39 1.45
CA ILE A 28 -1.46 10.30 0.53
C ILE A 28 -2.12 9.16 1.32
N SER A 29 -1.58 8.77 2.47
CA SER A 29 -2.12 7.69 3.30
C SER A 29 -3.51 8.04 3.85
N THR A 30 -3.72 9.29 4.24
CA THR A 30 -5.04 9.78 4.67
C THR A 30 -6.03 9.73 3.50
N GLY A 31 -5.61 10.15 2.31
CA GLY A 31 -6.43 10.01 1.08
C GLY A 31 -6.77 8.55 0.77
N ALA A 32 -5.79 7.65 0.86
CA ALA A 32 -5.97 6.22 0.66
C ALA A 32 -6.99 5.61 1.64
N TYR A 33 -6.99 6.04 2.91
CA TYR A 33 -7.99 5.65 3.90
C TYR A 33 -9.41 6.04 3.45
N PHE A 34 -9.63 7.27 3.01
CA PHE A 34 -10.94 7.71 2.53
C PHE A 34 -11.39 6.97 1.27
N VAL A 35 -10.46 6.66 0.36
CA VAL A 35 -10.75 5.81 -0.80
C VAL A 35 -11.19 4.42 -0.36
N GLY A 36 -10.46 3.79 0.56
CA GLY A 36 -10.79 2.47 1.10
C GLY A 36 -12.15 2.45 1.78
N PHE A 37 -12.45 3.45 2.62
CA PHE A 37 -13.73 3.58 3.32
C PHE A 37 -14.91 3.64 2.35
N ASN A 38 -14.76 4.30 1.20
CA ASN A 38 -15.80 4.40 0.19
C ASN A 38 -15.86 3.19 -0.76
N LEU A 39 -14.73 2.54 -1.05
CA LEU A 39 -14.62 1.49 -2.05
C LEU A 39 -15.07 0.12 -1.51
N ILE A 40 -14.66 -0.23 -0.29
CA ILE A 40 -15.00 -1.50 0.37
C ILE A 40 -16.52 -1.81 0.34
N PRO A 41 -17.42 -0.90 0.78
CA PRO A 41 -18.85 -1.19 0.77
C PRO A 41 -19.42 -1.31 -0.65
N LYS A 42 -18.88 -0.58 -1.64
CA LYS A 42 -19.32 -0.66 -3.04
C LYS A 42 -18.95 -2.00 -3.68
N MET A 43 -17.78 -2.55 -3.34
CA MET A 43 -17.29 -3.81 -3.90
C MET A 43 -17.90 -5.05 -3.24
N LYS A 44 -18.54 -4.92 -2.07
CA LYS A 44 -19.25 -6.02 -1.39
C LYS A 44 -20.16 -6.82 -2.33
N ALA A 45 -20.99 -6.15 -3.12
CA ALA A 45 -21.94 -6.83 -4.01
C ALA A 45 -21.24 -7.67 -5.09
N MET A 46 -20.09 -7.20 -5.60
CA MET A 46 -19.30 -7.89 -6.62
C MET A 46 -18.72 -9.20 -6.10
N PHE A 47 -18.11 -9.18 -4.91
CA PHE A 47 -17.51 -10.38 -4.31
C PHE A 47 -18.58 -11.43 -3.94
N LEU A 48 -19.74 -10.99 -3.46
CA LEU A 48 -20.89 -11.87 -3.21
C LEU A 48 -21.40 -12.53 -4.51
N ALA A 49 -21.37 -11.80 -5.64
CA ALA A 49 -21.82 -12.34 -6.93
C ALA A 49 -20.90 -13.46 -7.47
N VAL A 50 -19.60 -13.41 -7.14
CA VAL A 50 -18.59 -14.40 -7.57
C VAL A 50 -18.50 -15.59 -6.59
N ASN A 51 -19.37 -15.66 -5.57
CA ASN A 51 -19.30 -16.63 -4.47
C ASN A 51 -17.96 -16.61 -3.69
N LEU A 52 -17.20 -15.51 -3.77
CA LEU A 52 -16.06 -15.26 -2.86
C LEU A 52 -16.63 -14.74 -1.54
N SER A 53 -17.21 -15.67 -0.78
CA SER A 53 -17.92 -15.37 0.46
C SER A 53 -17.90 -16.56 1.41
N GLY A 54 -17.72 -16.29 2.69
CA GLY A 54 -17.78 -17.27 3.77
C GLY A 54 -18.85 -16.94 4.79
N THR A 55 -19.03 -17.85 5.74
CA THR A 55 -19.90 -17.67 6.90
C THR A 55 -19.07 -17.49 8.15
N ASP A 56 -19.48 -16.59 9.03
CA ASP A 56 -18.85 -16.43 10.33
C ASP A 56 -19.11 -17.68 11.20
N MET A 57 -18.07 -18.50 11.39
CA MET A 57 -18.16 -19.77 12.11
C MET A 57 -18.45 -19.60 13.61
N ASN A 58 -18.22 -18.40 14.15
CA ASN A 58 -18.38 -18.10 15.58
C ASN A 58 -19.76 -17.49 15.89
N LYS A 59 -20.67 -17.39 14.90
CA LYS A 59 -22.02 -16.82 15.09
C LYS A 59 -23.11 -17.83 14.73
N VAL A 60 -24.21 -17.78 15.50
CA VAL A 60 -25.41 -18.60 15.25
C VAL A 60 -26.09 -18.18 13.95
N SER A 61 -26.15 -16.88 13.69
CA SER A 61 -26.55 -16.34 12.39
C SER A 61 -25.43 -16.58 11.39
N LYS A 62 -25.75 -17.22 10.26
CA LYS A 62 -24.80 -17.56 9.19
C LYS A 62 -25.02 -16.72 7.92
N PRO A 63 -24.94 -15.38 7.98
CA PRO A 63 -25.00 -14.58 6.76
C PRO A 63 -23.74 -14.83 5.92
N LYS A 64 -23.88 -14.78 4.59
CA LYS A 64 -22.74 -14.77 3.69
C LYS A 64 -22.02 -13.42 3.78
N ILE A 65 -20.75 -13.46 4.16
CA ILE A 65 -19.86 -12.30 4.26
C ILE A 65 -18.85 -12.44 3.13
N PRO A 66 -18.62 -11.36 2.35
CA PRO A 66 -17.70 -11.46 1.24
C PRO A 66 -16.26 -11.61 1.77
N GLU A 67 -15.46 -12.46 1.12
CA GLU A 67 -14.09 -12.80 1.50
C GLU A 67 -13.06 -12.10 0.60
N ALA A 68 -11.77 -12.23 0.92
CA ALA A 68 -10.65 -11.71 0.12
C ALA A 68 -10.59 -10.17 -0.09
N PHE A 69 -11.17 -9.34 0.80
CA PHE A 69 -11.07 -7.85 0.69
C PHE A 69 -9.65 -7.31 0.83
N GLY A 70 -8.72 -8.12 1.33
CA GLY A 70 -7.31 -7.76 1.40
C GLY A 70 -6.75 -7.31 0.05
N VAL A 71 -7.26 -7.85 -1.06
CA VAL A 71 -6.85 -7.44 -2.41
C VAL A 71 -7.25 -5.99 -2.72
N VAL A 72 -8.43 -5.55 -2.26
CA VAL A 72 -8.92 -4.18 -2.50
C VAL A 72 -8.07 -3.18 -1.74
N THR A 73 -7.79 -3.46 -0.46
CA THR A 73 -6.92 -2.61 0.36
C THR A 73 -5.47 -2.65 -0.12
N GLY A 74 -5.00 -3.81 -0.59
CA GLY A 74 -3.68 -3.99 -1.18
C GLY A 74 -3.49 -3.18 -2.45
N CYS A 75 -4.47 -3.17 -3.35
CA CYS A 75 -4.44 -2.34 -4.57
C CYS A 75 -4.40 -0.84 -4.22
N ILE A 76 -5.19 -0.38 -3.25
CA ILE A 76 -5.14 1.00 -2.78
C ILE A 76 -3.75 1.36 -2.25
N PHE A 77 -3.13 0.45 -1.49
CA PHE A 77 -1.77 0.61 -0.98
C PHE A 77 -0.71 0.63 -2.08
N LEU A 78 -0.82 -0.23 -3.11
CA LEU A 78 0.10 -0.20 -4.24
C LEU A 78 -0.03 1.11 -5.03
N ILE A 79 -1.26 1.58 -5.27
CA ILE A 79 -1.51 2.87 -5.93
C ILE A 79 -0.92 4.01 -5.11
N SER A 80 -1.09 4.01 -3.78
CA SER A 80 -0.49 5.05 -2.93
C SER A 80 1.04 5.04 -2.96
N LEU A 81 1.67 3.86 -2.99
CA LEU A 81 3.11 3.73 -3.18
C LEU A 81 3.57 4.24 -4.54
N PHE A 82 2.89 3.88 -5.62
CA PHE A 82 3.20 4.38 -6.97
C PHE A 82 3.17 5.91 -7.04
N LEU A 83 2.19 6.54 -6.39
CA LEU A 83 2.10 8.01 -6.29
C LEU A 83 3.17 8.61 -5.39
N PHE A 84 3.64 7.87 -4.36
CA PHE A 84 4.64 8.34 -3.42
C PHE A 84 6.07 8.23 -3.96
N ILE A 85 6.41 7.18 -4.72
CA ILE A 85 7.75 6.94 -5.26
C ILE A 85 8.41 8.16 -5.91
N PRO A 86 7.77 8.98 -6.77
CA PRO A 86 8.44 10.14 -7.36
C PRO A 86 8.80 11.22 -6.33
N VAL A 87 8.08 11.35 -5.23
CA VAL A 87 8.19 12.48 -4.28
C VAL A 87 9.60 12.61 -3.69
N PRO A 88 10.26 11.55 -3.18
CA PRO A 88 11.66 11.62 -2.74
C PRO A 88 12.67 12.03 -3.83
N PHE A 89 12.37 11.78 -5.11
CA PHE A 89 13.32 11.97 -6.21
C PHE A 89 13.09 13.27 -7.02
N VAL A 90 11.95 13.95 -6.85
CA VAL A 90 11.62 15.21 -7.56
C VAL A 90 12.72 16.27 -7.43
N GLY A 91 13.33 16.40 -6.25
CA GLY A 91 14.42 17.37 -6.02
C GLY A 91 15.67 17.11 -6.88
N ASN A 92 15.92 15.84 -7.24
CA ASN A 92 17.05 15.44 -8.07
C ASN A 92 16.76 15.60 -9.57
N PHE A 93 15.48 15.61 -9.98
CA PHE A 93 15.08 15.88 -11.37
C PHE A 93 15.09 17.38 -11.72
N SER A 94 14.80 18.25 -10.74
CA SER A 94 14.66 19.69 -10.97
C SER A 94 15.98 20.46 -11.01
N ASN A 95 17.04 19.94 -10.39
CA ASN A 95 18.36 20.55 -10.41
C ASN A 95 19.10 20.03 -11.64
N GLY A 96 19.04 20.78 -12.75
CA GLY A 96 19.62 20.42 -14.05
C GLY A 96 21.15 20.30 -14.09
N ASP A 97 21.84 20.10 -12.96
CA ASP A 97 23.30 20.08 -12.88
C ASP A 97 23.84 18.96 -11.96
N LYS A 98 24.49 17.98 -12.59
CA LYS A 98 25.65 17.18 -12.15
C LYS A 98 25.56 16.23 -10.94
N GLU A 99 24.41 16.04 -10.29
CA GLU A 99 24.27 14.93 -9.34
C GLU A 99 23.75 13.67 -10.07
N GLU A 100 24.53 12.58 -10.01
CA GLU A 100 24.13 11.28 -10.52
C GLU A 100 22.86 10.81 -9.80
N PHE A 101 21.86 10.36 -10.55
CA PHE A 101 20.60 9.93 -9.98
C PHE A 101 20.83 8.78 -8.98
N PRO A 102 20.23 8.81 -7.77
CA PRO A 102 20.45 7.77 -6.76
C PRO A 102 19.70 6.47 -7.11
N HIS A 103 20.25 5.72 -8.08
CA HIS A 103 19.68 4.47 -8.58
C HIS A 103 19.50 3.42 -7.48
N HIS A 104 20.42 3.35 -6.50
CA HIS A 104 20.34 2.40 -5.39
C HIS A 104 19.04 2.56 -4.58
N LYS A 105 18.65 3.79 -4.20
CA LYS A 105 17.39 4.04 -3.48
C LYS A 105 16.17 3.79 -4.33
N PHE A 106 16.23 4.16 -5.60
CA PHE A 106 15.11 3.92 -6.49
C PHE A 106 14.85 2.41 -6.68
N VAL A 107 15.91 1.62 -6.88
CA VAL A 107 15.81 0.16 -6.98
C VAL A 107 15.29 -0.46 -5.68
N GLU A 108 15.72 0.02 -4.51
CA GLU A 108 15.18 -0.41 -3.21
C GLU A 108 13.65 -0.24 -3.14
N PHE A 109 13.11 0.92 -3.56
CA PHE A 109 11.66 1.16 -3.57
C PHE A 109 10.91 0.26 -4.56
N ILE A 110 11.44 0.08 -5.77
CA ILE A 110 10.80 -0.77 -6.79
C ILE A 110 10.83 -2.25 -6.38
N ALA A 111 11.95 -2.72 -5.82
CA ALA A 111 12.08 -4.10 -5.34
C ALA A 111 11.10 -4.38 -4.18
N ALA A 112 10.98 -3.46 -3.22
CA ALA A 112 10.02 -3.57 -2.13
C ALA A 112 8.57 -3.58 -2.65
N MET A 113 8.22 -2.68 -3.57
CA MET A 113 6.89 -2.62 -4.17
C MET A 113 6.56 -3.89 -4.95
N LEU A 114 7.50 -4.44 -5.72
CA LEU A 114 7.31 -5.70 -6.44
C LEU A 114 7.08 -6.86 -5.47
N SER A 115 7.88 -6.95 -4.40
CA SER A 115 7.73 -7.97 -3.37
C SER A 115 6.33 -7.92 -2.73
N ILE A 116 5.85 -6.73 -2.36
CA ILE A 116 4.51 -6.55 -1.79
C ILE A 116 3.42 -6.89 -2.82
N CYS A 117 3.59 -6.48 -4.07
CA CYS A 117 2.66 -6.80 -5.15
C CYS A 117 2.51 -8.33 -5.34
N CYS A 118 3.63 -9.05 -5.40
CA CYS A 118 3.63 -10.52 -5.49
C CYS A 118 2.90 -11.14 -4.29
N MET A 119 3.16 -10.68 -3.06
CA MET A 119 2.49 -11.22 -1.88
C MET A 119 0.97 -10.95 -1.87
N ILE A 120 0.52 -9.79 -2.35
CA ILE A 120 -0.91 -9.49 -2.48
C ILE A 120 -1.57 -10.39 -3.53
N LEU A 121 -0.93 -10.58 -4.68
CA LEU A 121 -1.44 -11.44 -5.75
C LEU A 121 -1.50 -12.90 -5.31
N LEU A 122 -0.48 -13.39 -4.62
CA LEU A 122 -0.42 -14.74 -4.08
C LEU A 122 -1.46 -14.96 -2.98
N GLY A 123 -1.66 -13.98 -2.09
CA GLY A 123 -2.71 -14.04 -1.08
C GLY A 123 -4.10 -14.11 -1.70
N PHE A 124 -4.37 -13.29 -2.73
CA PHE A 124 -5.64 -13.36 -3.46
C PHE A 124 -5.80 -14.69 -4.22
N ALA A 125 -4.73 -15.20 -4.84
CA ALA A 125 -4.77 -16.49 -5.52
C ALA A 125 -5.01 -17.65 -4.55
N ASP A 126 -4.44 -17.61 -3.33
CA ASP A 126 -4.71 -18.60 -2.28
C ASP A 126 -6.18 -18.58 -1.83
N ASP A 127 -6.75 -17.39 -1.64
CA ASP A 127 -8.17 -17.21 -1.29
C ASP A 127 -9.10 -17.77 -2.38
N VAL A 128 -8.75 -17.60 -3.67
CA VAL A 128 -9.58 -18.07 -4.80
C VAL A 128 -9.40 -19.57 -5.07
N LEU A 129 -8.15 -20.06 -5.10
CA LEU A 129 -7.82 -21.42 -5.55
C LEU A 129 -7.82 -22.45 -4.41
N ASN A 130 -7.89 -22.00 -3.14
CA ASN A 130 -7.80 -22.86 -1.96
C ASN A 130 -6.59 -23.81 -2.04
N LEU A 131 -5.39 -23.22 -2.12
CA LEU A 131 -4.16 -23.98 -2.33
C LEU A 131 -3.86 -24.93 -1.16
N ARG A 132 -3.14 -26.01 -1.46
CA ARG A 132 -2.71 -26.97 -0.43
C ARG A 132 -1.65 -26.33 0.46
N TRP A 133 -1.57 -26.79 1.71
CA TRP A 133 -0.63 -26.27 2.72
C TRP A 133 0.84 -26.21 2.27
N ARG A 134 1.26 -27.09 1.35
CA ARG A 134 2.61 -27.13 0.78
C ARG A 134 2.89 -25.90 -0.10
N ASP A 135 1.95 -25.58 -0.98
CA ASP A 135 2.12 -24.51 -1.96
C ASP A 135 2.10 -23.13 -1.26
N LYS A 136 1.36 -23.01 -0.15
CA LYS A 136 1.38 -21.83 0.72
C LYS A 136 2.76 -21.49 1.30
N LEU A 137 3.64 -22.50 1.48
CA LEU A 137 5.00 -22.30 1.98
C LEU A 137 6.01 -22.02 0.85
N TYR A 138 5.83 -22.66 -0.31
CA TYR A 138 6.75 -22.47 -1.44
C TYR A 138 6.58 -21.10 -2.10
N LEU A 139 5.34 -20.63 -2.28
CA LEU A 139 5.04 -19.42 -3.05
C LEU A 139 5.64 -18.12 -2.47
N PRO A 140 5.69 -17.90 -1.14
CA PRO A 140 6.36 -16.71 -0.58
C PRO A 140 7.88 -16.79 -0.50
N THR A 141 8.46 -17.99 -0.67
CA THR A 141 9.90 -18.24 -0.48
C THR A 141 10.72 -17.99 -1.75
N ILE A 142 10.08 -18.10 -2.91
CA ILE A 142 10.67 -17.91 -4.25
C ILE A 142 10.34 -16.51 -4.75
#